data_AF-A0A538D3S4-F1
#
_entry.id   AF-A0A538D3S4-F1
#
_cell.length_a   1.000
_cell.length_b   1.000
_cell.length_c   1.000
_cell.angle_alpha   90.00
_cell.angle_beta   90.00
_cell.angle_gamma   90.00
#
_symmetry.space_group_name_H-M   'P 1'
#
loop_
_entity.id
_entity.type
_entity.pdbx_description
1 polymer ?
#
loop_
_entity_poly.entity_id
_entity_poly.type
_entity_poly.pdbx_seq_one_letter_code
_entity_poly.pdbx_strand_id
1 'polypeptide(L)'
;MSTVTSLQTKIHEVDWPLYSCDDHLDMWALPPDLWSSRLGPADRERGPRVVDRNGVPTWIVGDSVLGISGSPTSGAHSALSRGGLADDGLRPSKPELRLVDMDRDGLYVSVIYGPAVLGLPIADSVLKAACWRAWN
;
A
#
# COMPACT_ATOMS: atom_id res chain seq x y z
N MET A 1 27.00 22.48 -28.06
CA MET A 1 27.11 22.20 -26.62
C MET A 1 25.80 22.61 -25.98
N SER A 2 24.96 21.64 -25.60
CA SER A 2 23.62 21.90 -25.06
C SER A 2 23.72 22.09 -23.55
N THR A 3 23.30 23.25 -23.07
CA THR A 3 23.27 23.59 -21.64
C THR A 3 22.10 22.86 -20.98
N VAL A 4 22.42 21.94 -20.07
CA VAL A 4 21.44 21.33 -19.16
C VAL A 4 21.09 22.38 -18.11
N THR A 5 19.91 22.96 -18.21
CA THR A 5 19.33 23.82 -17.17
C THR A 5 19.06 22.95 -15.95
N SER A 6 19.90 23.05 -14.93
CA SER A 6 19.64 22.50 -13.60
C SER A 6 18.33 23.11 -13.09
N LEU A 7 17.30 22.28 -12.93
CA LEU A 7 16.12 22.65 -12.15
C LEU A 7 16.61 22.83 -10.72
N GLN A 8 16.72 24.08 -10.26
CA GLN A 8 16.89 24.37 -8.85
C GLN A 8 15.65 23.88 -8.11
N THR A 9 15.78 22.76 -7.40
CA THR A 9 14.78 22.32 -6.44
C THR A 9 14.71 23.39 -5.35
N LYS A 10 13.71 24.28 -5.41
CA LYS A 10 13.37 25.12 -4.27
C LYS A 10 12.85 24.19 -3.17
N ILE A 11 13.73 23.85 -2.24
CA ILE A 11 13.32 23.25 -0.97
C ILE A 11 12.54 24.34 -0.25
N HIS A 12 11.24 24.12 -0.08
CA HIS A 12 10.42 24.95 0.79
C HIS A 12 10.64 24.46 2.22
N GLU A 13 11.55 25.11 2.94
CA GLU A 13 11.65 24.91 4.38
C GLU A 13 10.38 25.45 5.03
N VAL A 14 9.66 24.57 5.71
CA VAL A 14 8.51 24.91 6.56
C VAL A 14 8.94 24.84 8.02
N ASP A 15 8.57 25.83 8.82
CA ASP A 15 8.85 25.89 10.25
C ASP A 15 7.65 25.44 11.11
N TRP A 16 6.62 24.88 10.48
CA TRP A 16 5.45 24.26 11.11
C TRP A 16 5.37 22.75 10.83
N PRO A 17 4.73 21.96 11.73
CA PRO A 17 4.53 20.54 11.48
C PRO A 17 3.68 20.30 10.22
N LEU A 18 4.15 19.44 9.32
CA LEU A 18 3.43 19.09 8.09
C LEU A 18 2.46 17.92 8.35
N TYR A 19 1.20 18.11 7.97
CA TYR A 19 0.15 17.10 8.10
C TYR A 19 -0.22 16.59 6.71
N SER A 20 0.00 15.30 6.45
CA SER A 20 -0.53 14.63 5.26
C SER A 20 -1.98 14.23 5.52
N CYS A 21 -2.91 14.84 4.79
CA CYS A 21 -4.33 14.52 4.87
C CYS A 21 -4.75 13.40 3.91
N ASP A 22 -3.82 12.92 3.09
CA ASP A 22 -4.06 11.90 2.07
C ASP A 22 -2.80 11.06 1.85
N ASP A 23 -2.84 9.83 2.36
CA ASP A 23 -1.83 8.80 2.21
C ASP A 23 -2.54 7.45 2.09
N HIS A 24 -1.85 6.43 1.59
CA HIS A 24 -2.48 5.19 1.17
C HIS A 24 -1.69 3.95 1.56
N LEU A 25 -2.42 2.95 2.05
CA LEU A 25 -1.99 1.56 2.18
C LEU A 25 -2.96 0.69 1.37
N ASP A 26 -2.74 0.65 0.05
CA ASP A 26 -3.61 -0.06 -0.89
C ASP A 26 -3.19 -1.52 -1.11
N MET A 27 -4.07 -2.30 -1.74
CA MET A 27 -3.93 -3.73 -2.04
C MET A 27 -2.50 -4.19 -2.38
N TRP A 28 -1.77 -3.47 -3.23
CA TRP A 28 -0.44 -3.85 -3.69
C TRP A 28 0.61 -3.83 -2.57
N ALA A 29 0.48 -2.95 -1.60
CA ALA A 29 1.43 -2.82 -0.50
C ALA A 29 1.03 -3.65 0.73
N LEU A 30 -0.12 -4.32 0.72
CA LEU A 30 -0.62 -5.08 1.88
C LEU A 30 0.20 -6.34 2.16
N PRO A 31 0.33 -6.74 3.44
CA PRO A 31 0.83 -8.05 3.80
C PRO A 31 -0.03 -9.15 3.13
N PRO A 32 0.57 -10.09 2.38
CA PRO A 32 -0.18 -11.16 1.68
C PRO A 32 -1.05 -12.04 2.58
N ASP A 33 -0.74 -12.07 3.87
CA ASP A 33 -1.41 -12.85 4.90
C ASP A 33 -2.37 -12.03 5.78
N LEU A 34 -2.64 -10.76 5.43
CA LEU A 34 -3.48 -9.84 6.21
C LEU A 34 -4.82 -10.50 6.65
N TRP A 35 -5.58 -11.02 5.69
CA TRP A 35 -6.87 -11.64 6.01
C TRP A 35 -6.74 -13.07 6.52
N SER A 36 -5.78 -13.85 6.02
CA SER A 36 -5.64 -15.24 6.45
C SER A 36 -5.22 -15.36 7.92
N SER A 37 -4.40 -14.41 8.40
CA SER A 37 -3.95 -14.32 9.79
C SER A 37 -5.03 -13.79 10.76
N ARG A 38 -5.98 -12.97 10.28
CA ARG A 38 -6.95 -12.26 11.13
C ARG A 38 -8.38 -12.80 11.06
N LEU A 39 -8.77 -13.44 9.95
CA LEU A 39 -10.10 -14.04 9.83
C LEU A 39 -10.22 -15.33 10.64
N GLY A 40 -11.43 -15.56 11.16
CA GLY A 40 -11.80 -16.80 11.83
C GLY A 40 -11.79 -18.01 10.87
N PRO A 41 -11.72 -19.25 11.38
CA PRO A 41 -11.60 -20.45 10.54
C PRO A 41 -12.69 -20.59 9.47
N ALA A 42 -13.93 -20.16 9.77
CA ALA A 42 -15.06 -20.25 8.83
C ALA A 42 -14.95 -19.31 7.62
N ASP A 43 -14.21 -18.21 7.76
CA ASP A 43 -14.09 -17.16 6.74
C ASP A 43 -12.71 -17.11 6.08
N ARG A 44 -11.69 -17.73 6.69
CA ARG A 44 -10.29 -17.67 6.25
C ARG A 44 -10.09 -18.06 4.79
N GLU A 45 -10.75 -19.13 4.33
CA GLU A 45 -10.63 -19.61 2.95
C GLU A 45 -11.48 -18.80 1.96
N ARG A 46 -12.49 -18.10 2.46
CA ARG A 46 -13.46 -17.33 1.67
C ARG A 46 -13.07 -15.86 1.53
N GLY A 47 -12.26 -15.34 2.44
CA GLY A 47 -11.76 -13.97 2.44
C GLY A 47 -10.74 -13.70 1.32
N PRO A 48 -10.30 -12.43 1.19
CA PRO A 48 -9.31 -12.06 0.21
C PRO A 48 -7.98 -12.78 0.44
N ARG A 49 -7.33 -13.18 -0.66
CA ARG A 49 -6.05 -13.88 -0.64
C ARG A 49 -5.23 -13.59 -1.88
N VAL A 50 -3.92 -13.74 -1.77
CA VAL A 50 -3.02 -13.68 -2.91
C VAL A 50 -2.94 -15.05 -3.58
N VAL A 51 -3.05 -15.08 -4.90
CA VAL A 51 -2.81 -16.26 -5.74
C VAL A 51 -1.85 -15.92 -6.86
N ASP A 52 -1.11 -16.92 -7.37
CA ASP A 52 -0.37 -16.76 -8.62
C ASP A 52 -1.36 -16.75 -9.81
N ARG A 53 -1.30 -15.71 -10.64
CA ARG A 53 -1.98 -15.68 -11.94
C ARG A 53 -0.96 -15.42 -13.02
N ASN A 54 -0.50 -16.50 -13.66
CA ASN A 54 0.48 -16.45 -14.76
C ASN A 54 1.80 -15.78 -14.33
N GLY A 55 2.30 -16.09 -13.14
CA GLY A 55 3.53 -15.51 -12.58
C GLY A 55 3.34 -14.14 -11.92
N VAL A 56 2.10 -13.62 -11.85
CA VAL A 56 1.79 -12.35 -11.19
C VAL A 56 1.02 -12.62 -9.88
N PRO A 57 1.60 -12.31 -8.71
CA PRO A 57 0.88 -12.37 -7.44
C PRO A 57 -0.31 -11.42 -7.46
N THR A 58 -1.52 -11.97 -7.31
CA THR A 58 -2.77 -11.22 -7.50
C THR A 58 -3.69 -11.46 -6.32
N TRP A 59 -4.20 -10.38 -5.73
CA TRP A 59 -5.28 -10.43 -4.77
C TRP A 59 -6.59 -10.80 -5.43
N ILE A 60 -7.27 -11.80 -4.88
CA ILE A 60 -8.61 -12.23 -5.28
C ILE A 60 -9.54 -12.35 -4.08
N VAL A 61 -10.84 -12.28 -4.33
CA VAL A 61 -11.88 -12.72 -3.40
C VAL A 61 -13.03 -13.36 -4.17
N GLY A 62 -13.33 -14.62 -3.88
CA GLY A 62 -14.13 -15.44 -4.79
C GLY A 62 -13.52 -15.42 -6.20
N ASP A 63 -14.31 -15.05 -7.19
CA ASP A 63 -13.88 -14.91 -8.60
C ASP A 63 -13.42 -13.49 -8.97
N SER A 64 -13.48 -12.54 -8.03
CA SER A 64 -13.14 -11.14 -8.28
C SER A 64 -11.65 -10.88 -8.06
N VAL A 65 -11.05 -10.10 -8.96
CA VAL A 65 -9.68 -9.58 -8.83
C VAL A 65 -9.71 -8.25 -8.10
N LEU A 66 -8.85 -8.08 -7.09
CA LEU A 66 -8.73 -6.85 -6.31
C LEU A 66 -7.51 -6.01 -6.72
N GLY A 67 -6.51 -6.64 -7.33
CA GLY A 67 -5.28 -5.97 -7.75
C GLY A 67 -4.07 -6.88 -7.62
N ILE A 68 -2.91 -6.37 -7.97
CA ILE A 68 -1.63 -7.06 -7.83
C ILE A 68 -1.22 -7.01 -6.35
N SER A 69 -0.52 -8.02 -5.86
CA SER A 69 0.12 -8.03 -4.54
C SER A 69 1.62 -7.85 -4.70
N GLY A 70 2.21 -6.97 -3.91
CA GLY A 70 3.59 -6.54 -4.09
C GLY A 70 3.76 -5.70 -5.36
N SER A 71 5.01 -5.45 -5.73
CA SER A 71 5.33 -4.64 -6.91
C SER A 71 5.33 -5.46 -8.20
N PRO A 72 4.46 -5.18 -9.18
CA PRO A 72 4.62 -5.71 -10.54
C PRO A 72 5.80 -5.08 -11.29
N THR A 73 6.43 -4.07 -10.71
CA THR A 73 7.45 -3.22 -11.34
C THR A 73 8.59 -2.98 -10.36
N SER A 74 9.34 -4.03 -10.03
CA SER A 74 10.70 -3.85 -9.50
C SER A 74 11.54 -3.10 -10.55
N GLY A 75 11.50 -1.75 -10.54
CA GLY A 75 12.34 -0.91 -11.38
C GLY A 75 11.73 0.36 -11.98
N ALA A 76 10.41 0.49 -12.14
CA ALA A 76 9.82 1.68 -12.78
C ALA A 76 9.34 2.72 -11.75
N HIS A 77 10.25 3.59 -11.33
CA HIS A 77 9.97 4.90 -10.71
C HIS A 77 8.98 4.94 -9.51
N SER A 78 9.11 4.07 -8.50
CA SER A 78 8.43 4.34 -7.22
C SER A 78 9.03 5.58 -6.54
N ALA A 79 8.29 6.21 -5.62
CA ALA A 79 8.85 7.31 -4.82
C ALA A 79 10.06 6.85 -4.00
N LEU A 80 10.06 5.58 -3.57
CA LEU A 80 11.16 4.94 -2.87
C LEU A 80 12.41 4.84 -3.76
N SER A 81 12.28 4.30 -4.97
CA SER A 81 13.42 4.16 -5.88
C SER A 81 13.97 5.50 -6.35
N ARG A 82 13.12 6.51 -6.58
CA ARG A 82 13.55 7.89 -6.85
C ARG A 82 14.27 8.54 -5.68
N GLY A 83 13.93 8.14 -4.45
CA GLY A 83 14.59 8.56 -3.21
C GLY A 83 15.82 7.72 -2.83
N GLY A 84 16.26 6.80 -3.69
CA GLY A 84 17.41 5.93 -3.43
C GLY A 84 17.18 4.86 -2.34
N LEU A 85 15.92 4.57 -2.01
CA LEU A 85 15.57 3.53 -1.05
C LEU A 85 15.30 2.19 -1.74
N ALA A 86 15.64 1.10 -1.04
CA ALA A 86 15.22 -0.23 -1.42
C ALA A 86 13.70 -0.34 -1.35
N ASP A 87 13.12 -0.94 -2.38
CA ASP A 87 11.67 -1.13 -2.52
C ASP A 87 11.39 -2.63 -2.66
N ASP A 88 10.91 -3.22 -1.57
CA ASP A 88 10.46 -4.61 -1.50
C ASP A 88 8.97 -4.75 -1.89
N GLY A 89 8.33 -3.66 -2.33
CA GLY A 89 6.91 -3.59 -2.65
C GLY A 89 5.98 -3.57 -1.44
N LEU A 90 6.50 -3.78 -0.22
CA LEU A 90 5.71 -3.92 1.00
C LEU A 90 6.14 -2.93 2.10
N ARG A 91 7.19 -2.14 1.89
CA ARG A 91 7.68 -1.12 2.84
C ARG A 91 6.55 -0.26 3.43
N PRO A 92 5.54 0.21 2.67
CA PRO A 92 4.45 1.00 3.25
C PRO A 92 3.63 0.26 4.32
N SER A 93 3.59 -1.08 4.30
CA SER A 93 2.89 -1.88 5.33
C SER A 93 3.67 -2.10 6.62
N LYS A 94 4.92 -1.61 6.70
CA LYS A 94 5.80 -1.78 7.85
C LYS A 94 5.82 -0.46 8.65
N PRO A 95 5.08 -0.36 9.79
CA PRO A 95 4.91 0.89 10.50
C PRO A 95 6.24 1.57 10.87
N GLU A 96 7.22 0.78 11.29
CA GLU A 96 8.56 1.25 11.63
C GLU A 96 9.30 1.90 10.45
N LEU A 97 9.12 1.37 9.23
CA LEU A 97 9.73 1.96 8.03
C LEU A 97 8.93 3.17 7.53
N ARG A 98 7.61 3.14 7.68
CA ARG A 98 6.74 4.28 7.36
C ARG A 98 7.09 5.50 8.22
N LEU A 99 7.37 5.31 9.51
CA LEU A 99 7.82 6.39 10.41
C LEU A 99 9.16 6.98 9.96
N VAL A 100 10.13 6.14 9.56
CA VAL A 100 11.40 6.62 8.97
C VAL A 100 11.16 7.42 7.69
N ASP A 101 10.20 7.01 6.86
CA ASP A 101 9.83 7.76 5.66
C ASP A 101 9.14 9.10 6.01
N MET A 102 8.32 9.14 7.08
CA MET A 102 7.73 10.38 7.59
C MET A 102 8.81 11.35 8.06
N ASP A 103 9.78 10.89 8.85
CA ASP A 103 10.88 11.72 9.35
C ASP A 103 11.72 12.28 8.19
N ARG A 104 12.02 11.44 7.19
CA ARG A 104 12.75 11.85 5.98
C ARG A 104 12.00 12.92 5.20
N ASP A 105 10.69 12.77 5.08
CA ASP A 105 9.83 13.65 4.27
C ASP A 105 9.31 14.87 5.08
N GLY A 106 9.68 14.98 6.36
CA GLY A 106 9.27 16.08 7.25
C GLY A 106 7.80 16.02 7.68
N LEU A 107 7.17 14.85 7.60
CA LEU A 107 5.75 14.65 7.97
C LEU A 107 5.60 14.43 9.47
N TYR A 108 4.77 15.24 10.10
CA TYR A 108 4.42 15.09 11.52
C TYR A 108 3.26 14.12 11.73
N VAL A 109 2.24 14.16 10.85
CA VAL A 109 1.06 13.30 10.89
C VAL A 109 0.71 12.86 9.48
N SER A 110 0.18 11.64 9.35
CA SER A 110 -0.39 11.13 8.09
C SER A 110 -1.72 10.44 8.34
N VAL A 111 -2.75 10.81 7.58
CA VAL A 111 -4.00 10.05 7.49
C VAL A 111 -3.87 9.03 6.37
N ILE A 112 -4.00 7.75 6.71
CA ILE A 112 -3.80 6.64 5.77
C ILE A 112 -5.14 6.01 5.41
N TYR A 113 -5.48 6.00 4.12
CA TYR A 113 -6.63 5.31 3.55
C TYR A 113 -6.25 3.92 3.03
N GLY A 114 -7.24 3.05 2.89
CA GLY A 114 -7.06 1.71 2.34
C GLY A 114 -8.25 0.80 2.63
N PRO A 115 -8.18 -0.49 2.23
CA PRO A 115 -7.19 -1.06 1.32
C PRO A 115 -7.58 -0.92 -0.16
N ALA A 116 -8.83 -0.53 -0.45
CA ALA A 116 -9.38 -0.53 -1.80
C ALA A 116 -10.32 0.68 -1.99
N VAL A 117 -9.97 1.55 -2.94
CA VAL A 117 -10.74 2.76 -3.28
C VAL A 117 -12.20 2.45 -3.65
N LEU A 118 -12.45 1.33 -4.32
CA LEU A 118 -13.79 0.89 -4.73
C LEU A 118 -14.44 -0.10 -3.74
N GLY A 119 -13.80 -0.34 -2.59
CA GLY A 119 -14.21 -1.32 -1.59
C GLY A 119 -13.97 -2.79 -2.01
N LEU A 120 -14.42 -3.71 -1.16
CA LEU A 120 -14.29 -5.15 -1.39
C LEU A 120 -15.53 -5.68 -2.13
N PRO A 121 -15.41 -6.27 -3.33
CA PRO A 121 -16.51 -6.82 -4.15
C PRO A 121 -17.02 -8.17 -3.60
N ILE A 122 -17.43 -8.19 -2.33
CA ILE A 122 -17.93 -9.37 -1.62
C ILE A 122 -19.46 -9.26 -1.54
N ALA A 123 -20.20 -10.22 -2.10
CA ALA A 123 -21.67 -10.20 -2.05
C ALA A 123 -22.22 -10.54 -0.65
N ASP A 124 -21.61 -11.51 0.03
CA ASP A 124 -21.96 -11.90 1.39
C ASP A 124 -21.62 -10.75 2.37
N SER A 125 -22.65 -10.13 2.94
CA SER A 125 -22.52 -8.99 3.85
C SER A 125 -21.84 -9.37 5.17
N VAL A 126 -22.00 -10.60 5.64
CA VAL A 126 -21.37 -11.09 6.88
C VAL A 126 -19.86 -11.25 6.64
N LEU A 127 -19.48 -11.89 5.54
CA LEU A 127 -18.08 -12.04 5.15
C LEU A 127 -17.43 -10.67 4.87
N LYS A 128 -18.13 -9.77 4.15
CA LYS A 128 -17.64 -8.41 3.88
C LYS A 128 -17.35 -7.66 5.19
N ALA A 129 -18.27 -7.72 6.15
CA ALA A 129 -18.07 -7.10 7.47
C ALA A 129 -16.89 -7.73 8.22
N ALA A 130 -16.72 -9.06 8.15
CA ALA A 130 -15.56 -9.74 8.74
C ALA A 130 -14.24 -9.27 8.11
N CYS A 131 -14.20 -9.09 6.78
CA CYS A 131 -13.01 -8.62 6.08
C CYS A 131 -12.64 -7.17 6.44
N TRP A 132 -13.64 -6.29 6.63
CA TRP A 132 -13.39 -4.93 7.12
C TRP A 132 -12.94 -4.89 8.58
N ARG A 133 -13.48 -5.77 9.44
CA ARG A 133 -12.99 -5.92 10.81
C ARG A 133 -11.58 -6.50 10.89
N ALA A 134 -11.18 -7.31 9.91
CA ALA A 134 -9.81 -7.82 9.83
C ALA A 134 -8.83 -6.75 9.29
N TRP A 135 -9.31 -5.82 8.47
CA TRP A 135 -8.51 -4.69 7.99
C TRP A 135 -8.19 -3.70 9.13
N ASN A 136 -9.22 -3.27 9.85
CA ASN A 136 -9.10 -2.37 11.00
C ASN A 136 -8.49 -3.06 12.24
#